data_AF-A0A2G8LMB6-F1
#
_entry.id   AF-A0A2G8LMB6-F1
#
_cell.length_a   1.000
_cell.length_b   1.000
_cell.length_c   1.000
_cell.angle_alpha   90.00
_cell.angle_beta   90.00
_cell.angle_gamma   90.00
#
_symmetry.space_group_name_H-M   'P 1'
#
loop_
_entity.id
_entity.type
_entity.pdbx_description
1 polymer ?
#
loop_
_entity_poly.entity_id
_entity_poly.type
_entity_poly.pdbx_seq_one_letter_code
_entity_poly.pdbx_strand_id
1 'polypeptide(L)'
;MRLRRKGSGSNLSDTEESLSDSIDSPNRKASKNRNFVPAPWNCCRVALSRRAGRFEMPMDMRDLVGMRPAEYLMKHCKVNPQRIALYRRTFSKVDKDCDGRINRKELNQAVTEALVDTVNEDQVASVLKSIGVGEDKSSMVKFSFFAPFCALLERLHYSMFVS
;
A
#
# COMPACT_ATOMS: atom_id res chain seq x y z
N MET A 1 -20.40 29.97 76.06
CA MET A 1 -19.26 29.96 77.00
C MET A 1 -17.99 30.38 76.26
N ARG A 2 -17.25 31.36 76.84
CA ARG A 2 -15.83 31.72 76.69
C ARG A 2 -15.18 32.00 75.30
N LEU A 3 -14.62 33.22 75.26
CA LEU A 3 -13.72 33.86 74.30
C LEU A 3 -12.26 33.33 74.29
N ARG A 4 -11.50 33.77 73.26
CA ARG A 4 -10.02 34.01 73.12
C ARG A 4 -9.32 33.07 72.13
N ARG A 5 -8.32 33.46 71.34
CA ARG A 5 -7.71 34.74 70.89
C ARG A 5 -6.70 34.39 69.76
N LYS A 6 -6.70 35.19 68.69
CA LYS A 6 -5.59 35.84 67.95
C LYS A 6 -4.14 35.29 68.08
N GLY A 7 -3.51 35.12 66.92
CA GLY A 7 -2.07 35.29 66.61
C GLY A 7 -1.86 34.98 65.11
N SER A 8 -1.69 35.93 64.18
CA SER A 8 -0.64 36.95 63.97
C SER A 8 0.74 36.33 63.73
N GLY A 9 1.09 36.16 62.44
CA GLY A 9 2.42 35.86 61.94
C GLY A 9 2.52 36.27 60.46
N SER A 10 3.03 37.48 60.24
CA SER A 10 3.40 38.14 58.99
C SER A 10 4.72 37.55 58.42
N ASN A 11 5.00 37.48 57.11
CA ASN A 11 5.40 38.53 56.16
C ASN A 11 5.51 37.89 54.75
N LEU A 12 4.93 38.49 53.71
CA LEU A 12 5.59 39.31 52.66
C LEU A 12 6.75 38.63 51.91
N SER A 13 6.53 38.34 50.63
CA SER A 13 7.21 39.06 49.54
C SER A 13 6.48 38.84 48.21
N ASP A 14 6.16 39.96 47.58
CA ASP A 14 5.43 40.17 46.33
C ASP A 14 6.20 39.71 45.10
N THR A 15 5.50 39.13 44.11
CA THR A 15 5.53 39.69 42.75
C THR A 15 4.25 39.30 41.99
N GLU A 16 3.62 40.33 41.47
CA GLU A 16 2.44 40.38 40.59
C GLU A 16 2.69 39.54 39.31
N GLU A 17 1.71 38.97 38.62
CA GLU A 17 0.68 39.70 37.89
C GLU A 17 -0.41 38.72 37.45
N SER A 18 -1.67 39.12 37.70
CA SER A 18 -2.86 38.42 37.22
C SER A 18 -3.28 39.01 35.88
N LEU A 19 -3.46 38.17 34.86
CA LEU A 19 -4.48 38.45 33.85
C LEU A 19 -5.36 37.20 33.67
N SER A 20 -6.56 37.32 34.22
CA SER A 20 -7.74 36.54 33.89
C SER A 20 -8.09 36.74 32.42
N ASP A 21 -8.42 35.66 31.72
CA ASP A 21 -9.75 35.60 31.14
C ASP A 21 -10.23 34.16 31.02
N SER A 22 -11.42 33.98 31.58
CA SER A 22 -12.22 32.77 31.48
C SER A 22 -12.68 32.60 30.04
N ILE A 23 -12.87 31.35 29.58
CA ILE A 23 -14.08 30.89 28.87
C ILE A 23 -13.88 29.40 28.52
N ASP A 24 -14.56 28.58 29.31
CA ASP A 24 -15.38 27.43 28.90
C ASP A 24 -14.72 26.24 28.15
N SER A 25 -14.48 25.16 28.90
CA SER A 25 -14.55 23.81 28.34
C SER A 25 -15.99 23.31 28.51
N PRO A 26 -16.63 22.77 27.47
CA PRO A 26 -16.73 21.30 27.48
C PRO A 26 -16.87 20.61 26.12
N ASN A 27 -16.54 19.31 26.14
CA ASN A 27 -17.21 18.25 25.36
C ASN A 27 -16.71 17.97 23.93
N ARG A 28 -15.61 17.21 23.80
CA ARG A 28 -15.24 16.52 22.55
C ARG A 28 -16.19 15.34 22.30
N LYS A 29 -17.35 15.62 21.73
CA LYS A 29 -18.18 14.59 21.08
C LYS A 29 -17.45 14.07 19.84
N ALA A 30 -17.30 12.75 19.77
CA ALA A 30 -16.78 12.02 18.62
C ALA A 30 -17.53 12.42 17.34
N SER A 31 -16.86 13.21 16.49
CA SER A 31 -17.37 13.57 15.17
C SER A 31 -17.22 12.38 14.24
N LYS A 32 -18.37 11.83 13.86
CA LYS A 32 -18.59 10.78 12.87
C LYS A 32 -17.86 11.06 11.54
N ASN A 33 -17.38 9.96 10.94
CA ASN A 33 -17.13 9.73 9.51
C ASN A 33 -17.09 10.99 8.64
N ARG A 34 -15.90 11.57 8.49
CA ARG A 34 -15.58 12.33 7.28
C ARG A 34 -14.91 11.35 6.33
N ASN A 35 -15.56 11.06 5.21
CA ASN A 35 -14.95 10.38 4.09
C ASN A 35 -13.64 11.09 3.77
N PHE A 36 -12.52 10.48 4.17
CA PHE A 36 -11.19 11.01 3.89
C PHE A 36 -10.97 10.81 2.39
N VAL A 37 -11.22 11.86 1.61
CA VAL A 37 -10.79 11.93 0.22
C VAL A 37 -9.31 12.29 0.25
N PRO A 38 -8.38 11.34 -0.01
CA PRO A 38 -6.97 11.65 -0.01
C PRO A 38 -6.69 12.69 -1.10
N ALA A 39 -6.04 13.79 -0.71
CA ALA A 39 -5.62 14.83 -1.63
C ALA A 39 -4.73 14.26 -2.76
N PRO A 40 -4.81 14.80 -3.99
CA PRO A 40 -4.14 14.24 -5.17
C PRO A 40 -2.61 14.19 -5.07
N TRP A 41 -1.97 14.99 -4.20
CA TRP A 41 -0.53 14.89 -3.91
C TRP A 41 -0.18 13.72 -2.96
N ASN A 42 -1.16 13.18 -2.23
CA ASN A 42 -1.05 11.99 -1.38
C ASN A 42 -1.45 10.71 -2.15
N CYS A 43 -2.06 10.87 -3.33
CA CYS A 43 -2.08 9.83 -4.35
C CYS A 43 -0.68 9.77 -4.98
N CYS A 44 0.29 9.24 -4.25
CA CYS A 44 1.59 8.96 -4.82
C CYS A 44 1.36 8.06 -6.04
N ARG A 45 1.49 8.64 -7.25
CA ARG A 45 1.88 7.88 -8.44
C ARG A 45 3.20 7.24 -8.04
N VAL A 46 3.14 5.96 -7.67
CA VAL A 46 4.30 5.30 -7.11
C VAL A 46 5.23 5.02 -8.29
N ALA A 47 6.31 5.81 -8.39
CA ALA A 47 7.34 5.60 -9.39
C ALA A 47 7.81 4.14 -9.36
N LEU A 48 8.18 3.61 -10.54
CA LEU A 48 8.73 2.27 -10.66
C LEU A 48 9.86 2.08 -9.66
N SER A 49 9.86 0.97 -8.94
CA SER A 49 10.86 0.71 -7.91
C SER A 49 11.43 -0.68 -8.00
N ARG A 50 12.75 -0.79 -7.89
CA ARG A 50 13.44 -2.08 -7.67
C ARG A 50 13.04 -2.77 -6.36
N ARG A 51 12.35 -2.06 -5.46
CA ARG A 51 11.87 -2.53 -4.16
C ARG A 51 10.40 -2.96 -4.18
N ALA A 52 9.81 -3.14 -5.37
CA ALA A 52 8.42 -3.58 -5.48
C ALA A 52 8.18 -4.96 -4.85
N GLY A 53 9.14 -5.87 -5.02
CA GLY A 53 9.20 -7.16 -4.36
C GLY A 53 10.62 -7.70 -4.24
N ARG A 54 10.80 -8.64 -3.32
CA ARG A 54 12.02 -9.44 -3.16
C ARG A 54 11.77 -10.81 -3.77
N PHE A 55 12.65 -11.23 -4.67
CA PHE A 55 12.67 -12.59 -5.21
C PHE A 55 13.69 -13.37 -4.41
N GLU A 56 13.20 -14.29 -3.59
CA GLU A 56 14.04 -15.06 -2.67
C GLU A 56 14.48 -16.35 -3.35
N MET A 57 15.76 -16.68 -3.21
CA MET A 57 16.26 -17.97 -3.67
C MET A 57 15.84 -19.04 -2.65
N PRO A 58 15.19 -20.15 -3.08
CA PRO A 58 14.93 -21.30 -2.23
C PRO A 58 16.19 -21.76 -1.49
N MET A 59 16.03 -22.31 -0.29
CA MET A 59 17.18 -22.82 0.46
C MET A 59 17.79 -24.05 -0.23
N ASP A 60 16.94 -24.93 -0.78
CA ASP A 60 17.37 -26.05 -1.61
C ASP A 60 17.15 -25.73 -3.09
N MET A 61 18.22 -25.75 -3.88
CA MET A 61 18.16 -25.51 -5.33
C MET A 61 17.46 -26.64 -6.09
N ARG A 62 17.34 -27.84 -5.50
CA ARG A 62 16.64 -28.98 -6.10
C ARG A 62 15.16 -28.69 -6.29
N ASP A 63 14.57 -27.85 -5.44
CA ASP A 63 13.16 -27.45 -5.55
C ASP A 63 12.87 -26.68 -6.85
N LEU A 64 13.88 -26.02 -7.43
CA LEU A 64 13.70 -25.32 -8.71
C LEU A 64 13.69 -26.30 -9.90
N VAL A 65 14.22 -27.51 -9.75
CA VAL A 65 14.32 -28.48 -10.85
C VAL A 65 12.91 -28.96 -11.19
N GLY A 66 12.40 -28.51 -12.34
CA GLY A 66 11.06 -28.86 -12.84
C GLY A 66 9.94 -27.88 -12.44
N MET A 67 10.24 -26.84 -11.64
CA MET A 67 9.25 -25.81 -11.30
C MET A 67 9.02 -24.87 -12.48
N ARG A 68 7.76 -24.53 -12.77
CA ARG A 68 7.45 -23.50 -13.78
C ARG A 68 7.79 -22.10 -13.24
N PRO A 69 8.27 -21.17 -14.09
CA PRO A 69 8.53 -19.80 -13.63
C PRO A 69 7.32 -19.13 -12.98
N ALA A 70 6.10 -19.42 -13.44
CA ALA A 70 4.86 -18.94 -12.84
C ALA A 70 4.71 -19.38 -11.38
N GLU A 71 5.03 -20.65 -11.12
CA GLU A 71 4.92 -21.26 -9.80
C GLU A 71 6.00 -20.73 -8.86
N TYR A 72 7.21 -20.50 -9.39
CA TYR A 72 8.29 -19.84 -8.67
C TYR A 72 7.86 -18.46 -8.18
N LEU A 73 7.24 -17.65 -9.04
CA LEU A 73 6.75 -16.32 -8.67
C LEU A 73 5.73 -16.39 -7.52
N MET A 74 4.82 -17.34 -7.55
CA MET A 74 3.81 -17.48 -6.51
C MET A 74 4.40 -17.90 -5.16
N LYS A 75 5.43 -18.74 -5.15
CA LYS A 75 6.05 -19.28 -3.93
C LYS A 75 7.12 -18.36 -3.34
N HIS A 76 7.98 -17.80 -4.20
CA HIS A 76 9.24 -17.16 -3.81
C HIS A 76 9.30 -15.64 -4.04
N CYS A 77 8.24 -15.04 -4.59
CA CYS A 77 8.13 -13.59 -4.66
C CYS A 77 7.47 -13.03 -3.38
N LYS A 78 8.21 -12.24 -2.62
CA LYS A 78 7.69 -11.46 -1.48
C LYS A 78 7.46 -10.03 -1.93
N VAL A 79 6.21 -9.69 -2.21
CA VAL A 79 5.81 -8.32 -2.60
C VAL A 79 5.71 -7.43 -1.36
N ASN A 80 6.15 -6.18 -1.48
CA ASN A 80 6.06 -5.21 -0.38
C ASN A 80 4.58 -4.92 -0.03
N PRO A 81 4.18 -4.91 1.26
CA PRO A 81 2.80 -4.62 1.67
C PRO A 81 2.19 -3.37 1.05
N GLN A 82 2.97 -2.31 0.87
CA GLN A 82 2.50 -1.07 0.24
C GLN A 82 2.11 -1.30 -1.23
N ARG A 83 2.88 -2.12 -1.95
CA ARG A 83 2.61 -2.50 -3.35
C ARG A 83 1.44 -3.46 -3.44
N ILE A 84 1.31 -4.40 -2.51
CA ILE A 84 0.14 -5.28 -2.42
C ILE A 84 -1.15 -4.45 -2.31
N ALA A 85 -1.16 -3.40 -1.49
CA ALA A 85 -2.33 -2.52 -1.36
C ALA A 85 -2.65 -1.78 -2.67
N LEU A 86 -1.63 -1.32 -3.40
CA LEU A 86 -1.79 -0.71 -4.73
C LEU A 86 -2.39 -1.72 -5.73
N TYR A 87 -1.76 -2.88 -5.86
CA TYR A 87 -2.20 -3.93 -6.78
C TYR A 87 -3.60 -4.44 -6.45
N ARG A 88 -3.94 -4.54 -5.15
CA ARG A 88 -5.28 -4.95 -4.74
C ARG A 88 -6.34 -3.94 -5.16
N ARG A 89 -6.05 -2.63 -5.04
CA ARG A 89 -6.98 -1.58 -5.47
C ARG A 89 -7.22 -1.63 -6.98
N THR A 90 -6.16 -1.79 -7.78
CA THR A 90 -6.32 -1.88 -9.25
C THR A 90 -7.00 -3.18 -9.67
N PHE A 91 -6.67 -4.30 -9.03
CA PHE A 91 -7.32 -5.58 -9.26
C PHE A 91 -8.83 -5.51 -8.98
N SER A 92 -9.23 -5.01 -7.80
CA SER A 92 -10.64 -4.88 -7.42
C SER A 92 -11.41 -3.85 -8.26
N LYS A 93 -10.72 -2.92 -8.92
CA LYS A 93 -11.37 -1.98 -9.83
C LYS A 93 -11.74 -2.63 -11.17
N VAL A 94 -10.96 -3.62 -11.59
CA VAL A 94 -11.15 -4.34 -12.85
C VAL A 94 -12.05 -5.57 -12.67
N ASP A 95 -11.91 -6.28 -11.55
CA ASP A 95 -12.77 -7.39 -11.11
C ASP A 95 -14.12 -6.86 -10.61
N LYS A 96 -15.08 -6.68 -11.53
CA LYS A 96 -16.41 -6.12 -11.24
C LYS A 96 -17.35 -7.11 -10.57
N ASP A 97 -17.21 -8.39 -10.89
CA ASP A 97 -17.98 -9.51 -10.35
C ASP A 97 -17.43 -10.02 -9.01
N CYS A 98 -16.27 -9.53 -8.58
CA CYS A 98 -15.63 -9.83 -7.31
C CYS A 98 -15.41 -11.34 -7.12
N ASP A 99 -15.16 -12.05 -8.21
CA ASP A 99 -14.93 -13.49 -8.22
C ASP A 99 -13.47 -13.83 -7.87
N GLY A 100 -12.61 -12.80 -7.76
CA GLY A 100 -11.20 -12.91 -7.43
C GLY A 100 -10.32 -13.35 -8.59
N ARG A 101 -10.85 -13.29 -9.83
CA ARG A 101 -10.19 -13.70 -11.06
C ARG A 101 -10.40 -12.64 -12.14
N ILE A 102 -9.41 -12.50 -13.02
CA ILE A 102 -9.52 -11.59 -14.16
C ILE A 102 -9.11 -12.30 -15.45
N ASN A 103 -9.75 -11.91 -16.55
CA ASN A 103 -9.38 -12.39 -17.88
C ASN A 103 -8.11 -11.68 -18.40
N ARG A 104 -7.62 -12.07 -19.58
CA ARG A 104 -6.39 -11.49 -20.14
C ARG A 104 -6.50 -10.00 -20.49
N LYS A 105 -7.66 -9.54 -20.96
CA LYS A 105 -7.88 -8.12 -21.31
C LYS A 105 -7.88 -7.25 -20.06
N GLU A 106 -8.57 -7.73 -19.03
CA GLU A 106 -8.61 -7.16 -17.69
C GLU A 106 -7.23 -7.17 -17.02
N LEU A 107 -6.45 -8.23 -17.21
CA LEU A 107 -5.07 -8.28 -16.74
C LEU A 107 -4.23 -7.15 -17.34
N ASN A 108 -4.28 -6.96 -18.67
CA ASN A 108 -3.56 -5.87 -19.32
C ASN A 108 -4.01 -4.51 -18.75
N GLN A 109 -5.32 -4.29 -18.65
CA GLN A 109 -5.86 -3.05 -18.07
C GLN A 109 -5.38 -2.82 -16.63
N ALA A 110 -5.40 -3.86 -15.80
CA ALA A 110 -5.01 -3.80 -14.39
C ALA A 110 -3.50 -3.54 -14.22
N VAL A 111 -2.67 -4.13 -15.08
CA VAL A 111 -1.22 -3.91 -15.11
C VAL A 111 -0.90 -2.49 -15.54
N THR A 112 -1.48 -2.04 -16.65
CA THR A 112 -1.31 -0.69 -17.19
C THR A 112 -1.71 0.37 -16.16
N GLU A 113 -2.83 0.17 -15.46
CA GLU A 113 -3.24 1.06 -14.38
C GLU A 113 -2.32 0.99 -13.15
N ALA A 114 -1.91 -0.22 -12.72
CA ALA A 114 -1.02 -0.40 -11.57
C ALA A 114 0.36 0.21 -11.79
N LEU A 115 0.85 0.15 -13.02
CA LEU A 115 2.16 0.62 -13.42
C LEU A 115 2.11 2.01 -14.07
N VAL A 116 0.97 2.70 -14.02
CA VAL A 116 0.80 4.09 -14.48
C VAL A 116 1.27 4.26 -15.93
N ASP A 117 0.79 3.40 -16.83
CA ASP A 117 1.08 3.43 -18.28
C ASP A 117 2.57 3.31 -18.64
N THR A 118 3.42 2.80 -17.74
CA THR A 118 4.85 2.60 -18.01
C THR A 118 5.16 1.35 -18.83
N VAL A 119 4.18 0.47 -19.04
CA VAL A 119 4.33 -0.82 -19.70
C VAL A 119 3.27 -0.96 -20.80
N ASN A 120 3.70 -1.37 -21.99
CA ASN A 120 2.83 -1.63 -23.13
C ASN A 120 2.29 -3.06 -23.10
N GLU A 121 1.16 -3.31 -23.77
CA GLU A 121 0.54 -4.64 -23.86
C GLU A 121 1.49 -5.70 -24.44
N ASP A 122 2.32 -5.33 -25.44
CA ASP A 122 3.31 -6.24 -26.03
C ASP A 122 4.37 -6.69 -25.02
N GLN A 123 4.75 -5.81 -24.10
CA GLN A 123 5.72 -6.11 -23.04
C GLN A 123 5.11 -7.05 -22.01
N VAL A 124 3.85 -6.80 -21.62
CA VAL A 124 3.09 -7.70 -20.76
C VAL A 124 2.97 -9.10 -21.40
N ALA A 125 2.65 -9.15 -22.69
CA ALA A 125 2.55 -10.41 -23.44
C ALA A 125 3.89 -11.16 -23.52
N SER A 126 4.99 -10.45 -23.78
CA SER A 126 6.35 -11.01 -23.84
C SER A 126 6.77 -11.64 -22.52
N VAL A 127 6.50 -10.96 -21.39
CA VAL A 127 6.83 -11.48 -20.07
C VAL A 127 5.93 -12.65 -19.70
N LEU A 128 4.63 -12.61 -20.01
CA LEU A 128 3.72 -13.75 -19.78
C LEU A 128 4.14 -15.00 -20.57
N LYS A 129 4.59 -14.81 -21.82
CA LYS A 129 5.16 -15.88 -22.64
C LYS A 129 6.42 -16.46 -22.02
N SER A 130 7.32 -15.61 -21.52
CA SER A 130 8.56 -16.03 -20.85
C SER A 130 8.29 -16.86 -19.59
N ILE A 131 7.20 -16.56 -18.88
CA ILE A 131 6.79 -17.27 -17.67
C ILE A 131 6.08 -18.61 -18.00
N GLY A 132 5.70 -18.82 -19.26
CA GLY A 132 4.98 -20.01 -19.71
C GLY A 132 3.51 -20.04 -19.29
N VAL A 133 2.90 -18.86 -19.08
CA VAL A 133 1.44 -18.76 -18.88
C VAL A 133 0.78 -18.83 -20.25
N GLY A 134 -0.02 -19.87 -20.48
CA GLY A 134 -0.67 -20.14 -21.77
C GLY A 134 -1.34 -18.91 -22.37
N GLU A 135 -1.26 -18.78 -23.69
CA GLU A 135 -1.88 -17.70 -24.47
C GLU A 135 -3.42 -17.83 -24.53
N ASP A 136 -3.97 -18.82 -23.84
CA ASP A 136 -5.41 -19.07 -23.79
C ASP A 136 -6.13 -17.85 -23.23
N LYS A 137 -7.01 -17.26 -24.06
CA LYS A 137 -7.83 -16.10 -23.71
C LYS A 137 -8.75 -16.37 -22.51
N SER A 138 -9.04 -17.63 -22.23
CA SER A 138 -9.87 -18.08 -21.10
C SER A 138 -9.07 -18.33 -19.81
N SER A 139 -7.74 -18.16 -19.83
CA SER A 139 -6.94 -18.38 -18.64
C SER A 139 -7.20 -17.27 -17.63
N MET A 140 -7.97 -17.62 -16.60
CA MET A 140 -8.34 -16.75 -15.49
C MET A 140 -7.15 -16.59 -14.55
N VAL A 141 -6.76 -15.33 -14.29
CA VAL A 141 -5.63 -14.99 -13.43
C VAL A 141 -6.13 -14.58 -12.05
N LYS A 142 -5.60 -15.23 -11.01
CA LYS A 142 -5.89 -14.89 -9.61
C LYS A 142 -4.99 -13.76 -9.12
N PHE A 143 -5.45 -13.04 -8.09
CA PHE A 143 -4.63 -12.02 -7.41
C PHE A 143 -3.28 -12.54 -6.90
N SER A 144 -3.23 -13.82 -6.46
CA SER A 144 -2.00 -14.48 -5.99
C SER A 144 -0.89 -14.53 -7.05
N PHE A 145 -1.25 -14.52 -8.34
CA PHE A 145 -0.31 -14.45 -9.45
C PHE A 145 -0.08 -13.00 -9.89
N PHE A 146 -1.15 -12.20 -9.94
CA PHE A 146 -1.11 -10.80 -10.36
C PHE A 146 -0.08 -9.96 -9.58
N ALA A 147 -0.08 -10.05 -8.25
CA ALA A 147 0.81 -9.22 -7.43
C ALA A 147 2.31 -9.53 -7.66
N PRO A 148 2.77 -10.79 -7.60
CA PRO A 148 4.14 -11.16 -8.00
C PRO A 148 4.50 -10.77 -9.44
N PHE A 149 3.54 -10.91 -10.36
CA PHE A 149 3.74 -10.58 -11.77
C PHE A 149 3.97 -9.08 -11.97
N CYS A 150 3.17 -8.21 -11.35
CA CYS A 150 3.38 -6.76 -11.38
C CYS A 150 4.74 -6.38 -10.77
N ALA A 151 5.14 -7.01 -9.66
CA ALA A 151 6.45 -6.75 -9.04
C ALA A 151 7.62 -7.15 -9.95
N LEU A 152 7.46 -8.23 -10.73
CA LEU A 152 8.45 -8.63 -11.73
C LEU A 152 8.51 -7.63 -12.88
N LEU A 153 7.37 -7.22 -13.42
CA LEU A 153 7.30 -6.22 -14.48
C LEU A 153 7.95 -4.90 -14.05
N GLU A 154 7.65 -4.40 -12.85
CA GLU A 154 8.32 -3.22 -12.31
C GLU A 154 9.84 -3.38 -12.33
N ARG A 155 10.33 -4.56 -11.93
CA ARG A 155 11.77 -4.83 -11.85
C ARG A 155 12.44 -4.91 -13.22
N LEU A 156 11.76 -5.50 -14.21
CA LEU A 156 12.25 -5.60 -15.59
C LEU A 156 12.23 -4.26 -16.30
N HIS A 157 11.16 -3.48 -16.13
CA HIS A 157 11.02 -2.20 -16.80
C HIS A 157 11.84 -1.09 -16.13
N TYR A 158 12.14 -1.18 -14.82
CA TYR A 158 12.97 -0.19 -14.13
C TYR A 158 14.33 0.05 -14.81
N SER A 159 14.97 -1.00 -15.36
CA SER A 159 16.25 -0.84 -16.05
C SER A 159 16.16 -0.03 -17.34
N MET A 160 14.98 0.04 -17.96
CA MET A 160 14.75 0.83 -19.18
C MET A 160 14.51 2.32 -18.88
N PHE A 161 14.04 2.65 -17.67
CA PHE A 161 13.69 4.02 -17.28
C PHE A 161 14.80 4.79 -16.56
N VAL A 162 15.75 4.09 -15.96
CA VAL A 162 16.90 4.70 -15.27
C VAL A 162 18.16 4.43 -16.10
N SER A 163 18.39 5.28 -17.10
CA SER A 163 19.65 5.39 -17.85
C SER A 163 20.34 6.71 -17.52
#